data_AF-A0A096DF51-F1
#
_entry.id   AF-A0A096DF51-F1
#
_cell.length_a   1.000
_cell.length_b   1.000
_cell.length_c   1.000
_cell.angle_alpha   90.00
_cell.angle_beta   90.00
_cell.angle_gamma   90.00
#
_symmetry.space_group_name_H-M   'P 1'
#
loop_
_entity.id
_entity.type
_entity.pdbx_description
1 polymer ?
#
loop_
_entity_poly.entity_id
_entity_poly.type
_entity_poly.pdbx_seq_one_letter_code
_entity_poly.pdbx_strand_id
1 'polypeptide(L)'
;MSSYIIPDSITPRPIKPGRATVETIEAIMADRPCALLPVAGDCLEGVDVVDGGWVAVDFTRRPAPPRYRSKGGDGSSDLCLCYATFPGALGPMVMYKEYQGVWGPWQMVGTRYKSMWEGGKLRLNCGMVAKRIFGVIVASYDQDGRLLWQRNPEEFPKELGAAPTIRGDVGPYQGVRA
;
A
#
# COMPACT_ATOMS: atom_id res chain seq x y z
N MET A 1 7.90 -22.80 0.42
CA MET A 1 6.63 -22.59 1.15
C MET A 1 6.92 -21.66 2.30
N SER A 2 6.48 -20.39 2.23
CA SER A 2 6.55 -19.51 3.39
C SER A 2 5.22 -19.64 4.13
N SER A 3 5.10 -20.65 5.00
CA SER A 3 3.86 -20.93 5.74
C SER A 3 3.88 -20.19 7.08
N TYR A 4 3.93 -18.87 7.06
CA TYR A 4 3.57 -18.12 8.26
C TYR A 4 2.05 -18.10 8.37
N ILE A 5 1.53 -18.25 9.58
CA ILE A 5 0.09 -18.24 9.85
C ILE A 5 -0.32 -16.80 10.12
N ILE A 6 -1.34 -16.32 9.40
CA ILE A 6 -2.02 -15.06 9.71
C ILE A 6 -3.08 -15.40 10.77
N PRO A 7 -2.97 -14.89 12.00
CA PRO A 7 -3.93 -15.19 13.05
C PRO A 7 -5.28 -14.48 12.80
N ASP A 8 -6.39 -15.09 13.23
CA ASP A 8 -7.73 -14.45 13.13
C ASP A 8 -7.91 -13.27 14.12
N SER A 9 -7.05 -13.20 15.14
CA SER A 9 -7.00 -12.09 16.08
C SER A 9 -5.60 -11.93 16.65
N ILE A 10 -5.23 -10.71 17.01
CA ILE A 10 -3.96 -10.39 17.67
C ILE A 10 -4.23 -9.67 18.98
N THR A 11 -3.34 -9.81 19.96
CA THR A 11 -3.37 -8.95 21.15
C THR A 11 -2.67 -7.63 20.79
N PRO A 12 -3.41 -6.51 20.71
CA PRO A 12 -2.79 -5.22 20.39
C PRO A 12 -1.77 -4.87 21.47
N ARG A 13 -0.56 -4.48 21.06
CA ARG A 13 0.40 -3.88 21.98
C ARG A 13 0.24 -2.37 21.92
N PRO A 14 0.49 -1.64 23.02
CA PRO A 14 0.50 -0.18 22.98
C PRO A 14 1.40 0.31 21.85
N ILE A 15 0.83 1.05 20.90
CA ILE A 15 1.58 1.62 19.80
C ILE A 15 2.46 2.71 20.41
N LYS A 16 3.78 2.49 20.46
CA LYS A 16 4.69 3.61 20.69
C LYS A 16 4.56 4.53 19.47
N PRO A 17 4.10 5.78 19.63
CA PRO A 17 4.00 6.69 18.50
C PRO A 17 5.39 6.90 17.91
N GLY A 18 5.55 6.50 16.65
CA GLY A 18 6.80 6.60 15.91
C GLY A 18 6.62 5.99 14.52
N ARG A 19 7.02 6.74 13.48
CA ARG A 19 7.06 6.21 12.11
C ARG A 19 8.18 5.17 12.05
N ALA A 20 7.88 3.97 11.51
CA ALA A 20 8.92 2.98 11.25
C ALA A 20 10.02 3.60 10.39
N THR A 21 11.28 3.32 10.71
CA THR A 21 12.42 3.75 9.90
C THR A 21 12.79 2.66 8.89
N VAL A 22 13.56 3.03 7.85
CA VAL A 22 14.02 2.04 6.86
C VAL A 22 14.86 0.96 7.53
N GLU A 23 15.75 1.34 8.45
CA GLU A 23 16.64 0.43 9.17
C GLU A 23 15.86 -0.55 10.03
N THR A 24 14.78 -0.09 10.67
CA THR A 24 13.91 -0.95 11.47
C THR A 24 13.20 -1.97 10.58
N ILE A 25 12.69 -1.55 9.42
CA ILE A 25 12.04 -2.47 8.47
C ILE A 25 13.05 -3.47 7.91
N GLU A 26 14.26 -3.04 7.54
CA GLU A 26 15.29 -3.94 7.05
C GLU A 26 15.72 -4.98 8.08
N ALA A 27 15.86 -4.59 9.35
CA ALA A 27 16.15 -5.53 10.43
C ALA A 27 15.03 -6.58 10.58
N ILE A 28 13.76 -6.16 10.49
CA ILE A 28 12.61 -7.09 10.51
C ILE A 28 12.65 -8.02 9.29
N MET A 29 12.90 -7.49 8.10
CA MET A 29 12.99 -8.29 6.86
C MET A 29 14.09 -9.35 6.92
N ALA A 30 15.22 -9.03 7.56
CA ALA A 30 16.34 -9.97 7.73
C ALA A 30 15.99 -11.10 8.73
N ASP A 31 15.18 -10.81 9.74
CA ASP A 31 14.78 -11.75 10.78
C ASP A 31 13.63 -12.68 10.34
N ARG A 32 12.65 -12.16 9.58
CA ARG A 32 11.43 -12.90 9.25
C ARG A 32 10.83 -12.54 7.89
N PRO A 33 10.16 -13.49 7.22
CA PRO A 33 9.52 -13.25 5.92
C PRO A 33 8.24 -12.41 6.01
N CYS A 34 7.62 -12.33 7.18
CA CYS A 34 6.39 -11.57 7.40
C CYS A 34 6.37 -10.96 8.80
N ALA A 35 5.77 -9.78 8.94
CA ALA A 35 5.58 -9.11 10.23
C ALA A 35 4.22 -8.41 10.35
N LEU A 36 3.69 -8.41 11.57
CA LEU A 36 2.59 -7.54 11.97
C LEU A 36 3.15 -6.18 12.37
N LEU A 37 2.69 -5.13 11.70
CA LEU A 37 3.15 -3.76 11.90
C LEU A 37 1.97 -2.86 12.24
N PRO A 38 2.14 -1.91 13.18
CA PRO A 38 1.09 -0.97 13.53
C PRO A 38 0.88 0.03 12.38
N VAL A 39 -0.37 0.44 12.20
CA VAL A 39 -0.77 1.48 11.26
C VAL A 39 -0.76 2.82 11.98
N ALA A 40 -0.05 3.79 11.39
CA ALA A 40 -0.05 5.17 11.84
C ALA A 40 -0.40 6.07 10.64
N GLY A 41 -1.59 6.66 10.71
CA GLY A 41 -2.19 7.46 9.66
C GLY A 41 -3.32 6.76 8.91
N ASP A 42 -4.11 7.57 8.22
CA ASP A 42 -5.41 7.26 7.66
C ASP A 42 -5.39 7.03 6.13
N CYS A 43 -4.20 6.78 5.58
CA CYS A 43 -3.95 6.80 4.13
C CYS A 43 -4.74 5.77 3.30
N LEU A 44 -5.36 4.79 3.94
CA LEU A 44 -5.92 3.58 3.31
C LEU A 44 -7.27 3.15 3.92
N GLU A 45 -8.01 4.05 4.55
CA GLU A 45 -9.33 3.74 5.16
C GLU A 45 -10.35 3.22 4.15
N GLY A 46 -10.21 3.57 2.86
CA GLY A 46 -11.08 3.10 1.79
C GLY A 46 -10.89 1.62 1.43
N VAL A 47 -9.90 0.95 2.05
CA VAL A 47 -9.61 -0.49 1.94
C VAL A 47 -9.44 -1.11 3.33
N ASP A 48 -10.11 -0.53 4.33
CA ASP A 48 -10.16 -1.01 5.71
C ASP A 48 -8.79 -1.22 6.37
N VAL A 49 -7.80 -0.39 6.00
CA VAL A 49 -6.55 -0.23 6.76
C VAL A 49 -6.70 1.04 7.58
N VAL A 50 -7.01 0.85 8.86
CA VAL A 50 -7.43 1.92 9.76
C VAL A 50 -6.28 2.44 10.62
N ASP A 51 -6.31 3.75 10.93
CA ASP A 51 -5.35 4.34 11.87
C ASP A 51 -5.48 3.69 13.26
N GLY A 52 -4.34 3.40 13.88
CA GLY A 52 -4.24 2.65 15.14
C GLY A 52 -4.48 1.13 15.01
N GLY A 53 -4.81 0.64 13.81
CA GLY A 53 -4.93 -0.79 13.52
C GLY A 53 -3.58 -1.46 13.26
N TRP A 54 -3.63 -2.67 12.69
CA TRP A 54 -2.44 -3.45 12.34
C TRP A 54 -2.55 -4.02 10.93
N VAL A 55 -1.39 -4.31 10.34
CA VAL A 55 -1.30 -5.00 9.04
C VAL A 55 -0.24 -6.08 9.06
N ALA A 56 -0.49 -7.19 8.38
CA ALA A 56 0.51 -8.21 8.10
C ALA A 56 1.20 -7.89 6.76
N VAL A 57 2.53 -7.74 6.77
CA VAL A 57 3.32 -7.46 5.57
C VAL A 57 4.19 -8.65 5.23
N ASP A 58 4.01 -9.21 4.03
CA ASP A 58 4.90 -10.22 3.45
C ASP A 58 6.06 -9.55 2.70
N PHE A 59 7.27 -9.73 3.19
CA PHE A 59 8.49 -9.18 2.62
C PHE A 59 9.07 -10.02 1.47
N THR A 60 8.58 -11.24 1.28
CA THR A 60 8.99 -12.17 0.21
C THR A 60 8.16 -11.99 -1.07
N ARG A 61 7.11 -11.18 -1.01
CA ARG A 61 6.17 -10.91 -2.10
C ARG A 61 6.12 -9.44 -2.45
N ARG A 62 5.61 -9.13 -3.64
CA ARG A 62 5.49 -7.78 -4.18
C ARG A 62 4.08 -7.53 -4.68
N PRO A 63 3.59 -6.28 -4.63
CA PRO A 63 2.27 -5.96 -5.16
C PRO A 63 2.26 -6.10 -6.69
N ALA A 64 1.17 -6.64 -7.22
CA ALA A 64 0.86 -6.64 -8.64
C ALA A 64 0.13 -5.35 -9.04
N PRO A 65 0.28 -4.86 -10.29
CA PRO A 65 -0.45 -3.69 -10.78
C PRO A 65 -1.97 -3.84 -10.62
N PRO A 66 -2.72 -2.72 -10.49
CA PRO A 66 -4.17 -2.77 -10.32
C PRO A 66 -4.89 -3.58 -11.39
N ARG A 67 -5.87 -4.38 -10.96
CA ARG A 67 -6.70 -5.21 -11.83
C ARG A 67 -7.88 -4.41 -12.35
N TYR A 68 -7.64 -3.48 -13.27
CA TYR A 68 -8.66 -2.55 -13.79
C TYR A 68 -9.87 -3.28 -14.43
N ARG A 69 -11.09 -2.89 -14.03
CA ARG A 69 -12.35 -3.42 -14.63
C ARG A 69 -12.44 -3.20 -16.14
N SER A 70 -11.95 -2.06 -16.63
CA SER A 70 -11.90 -1.75 -18.07
C SER A 70 -11.02 -2.71 -18.87
N LYS A 71 -10.16 -3.49 -18.21
CA LYS A 71 -9.28 -4.50 -18.82
C LYS A 71 -9.67 -5.93 -18.39
N GLY A 72 -10.91 -6.13 -17.94
CA GLY A 72 -11.41 -7.44 -17.48
C GLY A 72 -10.96 -7.85 -16.07
N GLY A 73 -10.35 -6.94 -15.31
CA GLY A 73 -10.02 -7.17 -13.90
C GLY A 73 -11.22 -6.98 -12.96
N ASP A 74 -11.04 -7.30 -11.69
CA ASP A 74 -12.06 -7.20 -10.64
C ASP A 74 -12.19 -5.78 -10.02
N GLY A 75 -11.26 -4.89 -10.33
CA GLY A 75 -11.15 -3.55 -9.79
C GLY A 75 -10.36 -3.47 -8.48
N SER A 76 -9.70 -4.55 -8.06
CA SER A 76 -8.87 -4.56 -6.86
C SER A 76 -7.45 -4.05 -7.13
N SER A 77 -6.83 -3.56 -6.07
CA SER A 77 -5.44 -3.07 -6.05
C SER A 77 -4.71 -3.72 -4.88
N ASP A 78 -3.43 -4.00 -5.06
CA ASP A 78 -2.60 -4.52 -3.98
C ASP A 78 -2.07 -3.37 -3.10
N LEU A 79 -1.90 -3.62 -1.81
CA LEU A 79 -1.41 -2.62 -0.85
C LEU A 79 0.02 -2.98 -0.44
N CYS A 80 0.86 -1.99 -0.13
CA CYS A 80 2.26 -2.25 0.15
C CYS A 80 2.83 -1.37 1.27
N LEU A 81 3.89 -1.87 1.88
CA LEU A 81 4.80 -1.08 2.71
C LEU A 81 5.88 -0.49 1.80
N CYS A 82 6.03 0.83 1.80
CA CYS A 82 6.91 1.53 0.87
C CYS A 82 7.68 2.66 1.53
N TYR A 83 8.75 3.10 0.87
CA TYR A 83 9.49 4.31 1.19
C TYR A 83 9.21 5.36 0.12
N ALA A 84 8.49 6.42 0.46
CA ALA A 84 8.03 7.42 -0.49
C ALA A 84 7.96 8.81 0.15
N THR A 85 8.02 9.86 -0.67
CA THR A 85 7.83 11.24 -0.22
C THR A 85 6.37 11.63 -0.41
N PHE A 86 5.64 11.80 0.70
CA PHE A 86 4.29 12.34 0.64
C PHE A 86 4.32 13.81 0.14
N PRO A 87 3.35 14.24 -0.68
CA PRO A 87 3.30 15.63 -1.15
C PRO A 87 3.39 16.64 0.01
N GLY A 88 4.31 17.60 -0.11
CA GLY A 88 4.55 18.62 0.93
C GLY A 88 5.40 18.17 2.13
N ALA A 89 5.83 16.90 2.19
CA ALA A 89 6.74 16.42 3.23
C ALA A 89 8.20 16.81 2.94
N LEU A 90 8.99 17.03 4.00
CA LEU A 90 10.42 17.37 3.92
C LEU A 90 11.29 16.26 3.33
N GLY A 91 10.81 15.01 3.35
CA GLY A 91 11.57 13.87 2.90
C GLY A 91 10.75 12.59 2.81
N PRO A 92 11.33 11.52 2.26
CA PRO A 92 10.70 10.21 2.19
C PRO A 92 10.55 9.57 3.58
N MET A 93 9.52 8.76 3.74
CA MET A 93 9.21 8.04 4.97
C MET A 93 8.66 6.66 4.65
N VAL A 94 8.71 5.75 5.63
CA VAL A 94 8.03 4.45 5.52
C VAL A 94 6.52 4.67 5.69
N MET A 95 5.73 4.16 4.75
CA MET A 95 4.29 4.36 4.69
C MET A 95 3.58 3.14 4.11
N TYR A 96 2.30 2.99 4.44
CA TYR A 96 1.40 2.06 3.75
C TYR A 96 0.66 2.78 2.62
N LYS A 97 0.63 2.20 1.42
CA LYS A 97 -0.01 2.79 0.25
C LYS A 97 -0.66 1.72 -0.65
N GLU A 98 -1.62 2.16 -1.47
CA GLU A 98 -2.13 1.39 -2.60
C GLU A 98 -1.05 1.40 -3.69
N TYR A 99 -0.70 0.24 -4.24
CA TYR A 99 0.20 0.17 -5.38
C TYR A 99 -0.57 0.44 -6.67
N GLN A 100 -0.16 1.48 -7.40
CA GLN A 100 -0.87 1.98 -8.58
C GLN A 100 -0.29 1.42 -9.89
N GLY A 101 0.87 0.77 -9.82
CA GLY A 101 1.56 0.19 -10.97
C GLY A 101 2.80 0.99 -11.36
N VAL A 102 3.20 0.83 -12.62
CA VAL A 102 4.45 1.38 -13.16
C VAL A 102 4.14 2.49 -14.15
N TRP A 103 4.69 3.68 -13.92
CA TRP A 103 4.62 4.81 -14.85
C TRP A 103 6.02 5.13 -15.38
N GLY A 104 6.28 4.81 -16.65
CA GLY A 104 7.64 4.90 -17.20
C GLY A 104 8.61 4.03 -16.38
N PRO A 105 9.68 4.60 -15.81
CA PRO A 105 10.60 3.87 -14.92
C PRO A 105 10.16 3.86 -13.44
N TRP A 106 9.06 4.54 -13.08
CA TRP A 106 8.69 4.78 -11.69
C TRP A 106 7.65 3.80 -11.17
N GLN A 107 7.91 3.26 -9.98
CA GLN A 107 6.95 2.51 -9.19
C GLN A 107 6.02 3.50 -8.48
N MET A 108 4.73 3.44 -8.77
CA MET A 108 3.75 4.41 -8.29
C MET A 108 2.91 3.82 -7.16
N VAL A 109 2.71 4.63 -6.12
CA VAL A 109 1.88 4.29 -4.97
C VAL A 109 0.97 5.46 -4.61
N GLY A 110 -0.14 5.22 -3.93
CA GLY A 110 -1.08 6.28 -3.59
C GLY A 110 -1.90 6.04 -2.33
N THR A 111 -2.64 7.07 -1.94
CA THR A 111 -3.64 6.96 -0.88
C THR A 111 -4.95 6.39 -1.42
N ARG A 112 -5.73 5.82 -0.51
CA ARG A 112 -7.08 5.32 -0.78
C ARG A 112 -8.01 5.68 0.37
N TYR A 113 -8.51 6.91 0.33
CA TYR A 113 -9.46 7.43 1.31
C TYR A 113 -10.87 6.89 1.08
N LYS A 114 -11.62 6.67 2.16
CA LYS A 114 -13.01 6.18 2.11
C LYS A 114 -13.98 7.25 1.63
N SER A 115 -13.73 8.50 1.99
CA SER A 115 -14.52 9.66 1.57
C SER A 115 -13.58 10.75 1.06
N MET A 116 -14.03 11.48 0.04
CA MET A 116 -13.36 12.71 -0.40
C MET A 116 -13.60 13.87 0.56
N TRP A 117 -14.58 13.75 1.45
CA TRP A 117 -14.97 14.78 2.39
C TRP A 117 -14.91 14.25 3.81
N GLU A 118 -14.14 14.93 4.64
CA GLU A 118 -14.10 14.70 6.08
C GLU A 118 -14.53 16.00 6.77
N GLY A 119 -15.81 16.06 7.15
CA GLY A 119 -16.46 17.32 7.50
C GLY A 119 -16.39 18.31 6.34
N GLY A 120 -15.84 19.50 6.59
CA GLY A 120 -15.63 20.55 5.58
C GLY A 120 -14.31 20.47 4.81
N LYS A 121 -13.47 19.43 5.02
CA LYS A 121 -12.16 19.32 4.39
C LYS A 121 -12.20 18.35 3.21
N LEU A 122 -11.71 18.80 2.06
CA LEU A 122 -11.49 17.97 0.89
C LEU A 122 -10.22 17.13 1.07
N ARG A 123 -10.35 15.80 1.02
CA ARG A 123 -9.26 14.81 1.02
C ARG A 123 -9.23 14.10 -0.32
N LEU A 124 -8.32 14.53 -1.20
CA LEU A 124 -8.12 13.87 -2.49
C LEU A 124 -7.10 12.75 -2.37
N ASN A 125 -7.34 11.65 -3.09
CA ASN A 125 -6.30 10.65 -3.26
C ASN A 125 -5.12 11.25 -4.01
N CYS A 126 -3.90 10.97 -3.55
CA CYS A 126 -2.67 11.42 -4.19
C CYS A 126 -1.78 10.24 -4.55
N GLY A 127 -1.15 10.33 -5.72
CA GLY A 127 -0.11 9.41 -6.18
C GLY A 127 1.29 9.98 -5.91
N MET A 128 2.26 9.10 -5.67
CA MET A 128 3.66 9.45 -5.41
C MET A 128 4.58 8.33 -5.90
N VAL A 129 5.83 8.70 -6.21
CA VAL A 129 6.86 7.73 -6.57
C VAL A 129 7.35 7.01 -5.31
N ALA A 130 7.26 5.68 -5.32
CA ALA A 130 7.91 4.84 -4.32
C ALA A 130 9.40 4.73 -4.67
N LYS A 131 10.26 5.18 -3.75
CA LYS A 131 11.71 4.97 -3.83
C LYS A 131 12.06 3.50 -3.58
N ARG A 132 11.24 2.81 -2.77
CA ARG A 132 11.35 1.37 -2.50
C ARG A 132 10.00 0.81 -2.08
N ILE A 133 9.74 -0.44 -2.43
CA ILE A 133 8.63 -1.25 -1.89
C ILE A 133 9.27 -2.42 -1.14
N PHE A 134 8.93 -2.55 0.14
CA PHE A 134 9.52 -3.54 1.04
C PHE A 134 8.78 -4.88 0.99
N GLY A 135 7.46 -4.84 0.81
CA GLY A 135 6.59 -6.00 0.84
C GLY A 135 5.14 -5.63 0.55
N VAL A 136 4.30 -6.65 0.46
CA VAL A 136 2.86 -6.51 0.19
C VAL A 136 2.07 -6.75 1.48
N ILE A 137 0.98 -6.01 1.66
CA ILE A 137 0.08 -6.22 2.80
C ILE A 137 -0.86 -7.37 2.46
N VAL A 138 -0.88 -8.38 3.31
CA VAL A 138 -1.66 -9.61 3.14
C VAL A 138 -2.81 -9.76 4.13
N ALA A 139 -2.85 -8.95 5.18
CA ALA A 139 -4.00 -8.85 6.09
C ALA A 139 -4.06 -7.50 6.79
N SER A 140 -5.25 -7.12 7.25
CA SER A 140 -5.48 -5.95 8.10
C SER A 140 -6.36 -6.28 9.30
N TYR A 141 -6.10 -5.59 10.41
CA TYR A 141 -6.80 -5.72 11.68
C TYR A 141 -7.23 -4.34 12.18
N ASP A 142 -8.34 -4.30 12.90
CA ASP A 142 -8.80 -3.09 13.59
C ASP A 142 -7.96 -2.76 14.84
N GLN A 143 -8.36 -1.70 15.55
CA GLN A 143 -7.70 -1.22 16.77
C GLN A 143 -7.77 -2.24 17.93
N ASP A 144 -8.81 -3.09 17.93
CA ASP A 144 -9.00 -4.15 18.91
C ASP A 144 -8.23 -5.43 18.54
N GLY A 145 -7.56 -5.44 17.38
CA GLY A 145 -6.80 -6.59 16.88
C GLY A 145 -7.67 -7.65 16.22
N ARG A 146 -8.90 -7.34 15.82
CA ARG A 146 -9.78 -8.25 15.06
C ARG A 146 -9.44 -8.18 13.58
N LEU A 147 -9.36 -9.35 12.92
CA LEU A 147 -9.11 -9.43 11.50
C LEU A 147 -10.25 -8.78 10.70
N LEU A 148 -9.91 -7.81 9.85
CA LEU A 148 -10.84 -7.16 8.92
C LEU A 148 -10.87 -7.90 7.58
N TRP A 149 -9.70 -8.25 7.06
CA TRP A 149 -9.55 -9.02 5.84
C TRP A 149 -8.18 -9.68 5.76
N GLN A 150 -8.10 -10.73 4.94
CA GLN A 150 -6.85 -11.41 4.59
C GLN A 150 -6.87 -11.85 3.12
N ARG A 151 -5.68 -12.00 2.54
CA ARG A 151 -5.45 -12.52 1.19
C ARG A 151 -4.37 -13.58 1.20
N ASN A 152 -4.45 -14.53 0.26
CA ASN A 152 -3.46 -15.59 0.14
C ASN A 152 -2.13 -15.00 -0.38
N PRO A 153 -1.01 -15.13 0.35
CA PRO A 153 0.30 -14.63 -0.08
C PRO A 153 0.78 -15.18 -1.43
N GLU A 154 0.32 -16.38 -1.83
CA GLU A 154 0.68 -16.99 -3.11
C GLU A 154 0.02 -16.31 -4.32
N GLU A 155 -1.00 -15.47 -4.11
CA GLU A 155 -1.59 -14.63 -5.18
C GLU A 155 -0.62 -13.54 -5.66
N PHE A 156 0.40 -13.23 -4.87
CA PHE A 156 1.30 -12.12 -5.13
C PHE A 156 2.60 -12.60 -5.81
N PRO A 157 3.12 -11.83 -6.78
CA PRO A 157 4.39 -12.14 -7.41
C PRO A 157 5.55 -12.01 -6.41
N LYS A 158 6.66 -12.69 -6.71
CA LYS A 158 7.90 -12.58 -5.92
C LYS A 158 8.66 -11.29 -6.22
N GLU A 159 8.47 -10.73 -7.40
CA GLU A 159 9.20 -9.57 -7.91
C GLU A 159 8.24 -8.48 -8.38
N LEU A 160 8.70 -7.23 -8.35
CA LEU A 160 7.96 -6.12 -8.93
C LEU A 160 8.00 -6.21 -10.45
N GLY A 161 6.86 -5.99 -11.08
CA GLY A 161 6.83 -5.75 -12.52
C GLY A 161 7.61 -4.48 -12.88
N ALA A 162 8.36 -4.53 -13.97
CA ALA A 162 9.06 -3.38 -14.56
C ALA A 162 8.35 -2.82 -15.80
N ALA A 163 7.41 -3.58 -16.39
CA ALA A 163 6.68 -3.14 -17.57
C ALA A 163 5.71 -1.99 -17.20
N PRO A 164 5.73 -0.86 -17.93
CA PRO A 164 4.78 0.23 -17.70
C PRO A 164 3.34 -0.24 -17.80
N THR A 165 2.56 0.00 -16.74
CA THR A 165 1.13 -0.37 -16.66
C THR A 165 0.21 0.84 -16.64
N ILE A 166 0.71 1.99 -16.18
CA ILE A 166 0.04 3.28 -16.26
C ILE A 166 0.37 3.89 -17.61
N ARG A 167 -0.65 4.00 -18.46
CA ARG A 167 -0.56 4.55 -19.82
C ARG A 167 -1.78 5.42 -20.05
N GLY A 168 -1.59 6.55 -20.70
CA GLY A 168 -2.72 7.28 -21.29
C GLY A 168 -3.09 6.62 -22.61
N ASP A 169 -4.39 6.49 -22.87
CA ASP A 169 -4.90 6.28 -24.23
C ASP A 169 -5.22 7.66 -24.82
N VAL A 170 -4.17 8.48 -24.92
CA VAL A 170 -4.30 9.85 -25.42
C VAL A 170 -3.75 9.91 -26.83
N GLY A 171 -4.66 10.11 -27.79
CA GLY A 171 -4.29 10.65 -29.08
C GLY A 171 -3.61 12.02 -28.91
N PRO A 172 -2.79 12.45 -29.86
CA PRO A 172 -2.15 13.76 -29.79
C PRO A 172 -3.21 14.85 -29.60
N TYR A 173 -2.94 15.80 -28.70
CA TYR A 173 -3.78 16.97 -28.50
C TYR A 173 -3.93 17.72 -29.84
N GLN A 174 -5.13 17.73 -30.41
CA GLN A 174 -5.40 18.35 -31.73
C GLN A 174 -5.67 19.86 -31.66
N GLY A 175 -5.38 20.51 -30.52
CA GLY A 175 -5.72 21.92 -30.29
C GLY A 175 -7.19 22.15 -29.97
N VAL A 176 -7.51 23.31 -29.39
CA VAL A 176 -8.89 23.83 -29.34
C VAL A 176 -9.20 24.36 -30.74
N ARG A 177 -10.22 23.81 -31.42
CA ARG A 177 -10.79 24.51 -32.59
C ARG A 177 -11.44 25.80 -32.06
N ALA A 178 -10.83 26.92 -32.42
CA ALA A 178 -11.41 28.26 -32.24
C ALA A 178 -12.72 28.38 -33.02
#